data_AF-A0A4Y2TAH6-F1
#
_entry.id   AF-A0A4Y2TAH6-F1
#
_cell.length_a   1.000
_cell.length_b   1.000
_cell.length_c   1.000
_cell.angle_alpha   90.00
_cell.angle_beta   90.00
_cell.angle_gamma   90.00
#
_symmetry.space_group_name_H-M   'P 1'
#
loop_
_entity.id
_entity.type
_entity.pdbx_description
1 polymer ?
#
loop_
_entity_poly.entity_id
_entity_poly.type
_entity_poly.pdbx_seq_one_letter_code
_entity_poly.pdbx_strand_id
1 'polypeptide(L)'
;MSLQYLYYNLRRREQRSNESLDETLQRRSARNKVDRFMRARKCSDQLSQRRTNRVHSQIEVDVSEHSCGNMSEVCEFYGALYWKNEVNSSEKYTKCPMMGKFVFQI
;
A
#
# COMPACT_ATOMS: atom_id res chain seq x y z
N MET A 1 -5.19 1.85 37.31
CA MET A 1 -4.41 3.10 37.26
C MET A 1 -3.67 3.25 38.59
N SER A 2 -2.34 3.29 38.62
CA SER A 2 -1.57 3.22 39.87
C SER A 2 -1.57 4.55 40.64
N LEU A 3 -1.41 4.47 41.96
CA LEU A 3 -1.28 5.65 42.84
C LEU A 3 -0.10 6.55 42.42
N GLN A 4 1.00 5.93 41.98
CA GLN A 4 2.18 6.64 41.48
C GLN A 4 1.88 7.48 40.22
N TYR A 5 1.06 6.95 39.30
CA TYR A 5 0.62 7.68 38.13
C TYR A 5 -0.28 8.87 38.51
N LEU A 6 -1.20 8.66 39.46
CA LEU A 6 -2.07 9.72 39.98
C LEU A 6 -1.26 10.85 40.62
N TYR A 7 -0.34 10.51 41.52
CA TYR A 7 0.55 11.46 42.19
C TYR A 7 1.40 12.27 41.19
N TYR A 8 1.96 11.59 40.19
CA TYR A 8 2.72 12.25 39.14
C TYR A 8 1.89 13.24 38.32
N ASN A 9 0.65 12.88 37.97
CA ASN A 9 -0.24 13.78 37.23
C ASN A 9 -0.73 14.97 38.07
N LEU A 10 -0.98 14.75 39.36
CA LEU A 10 -1.33 15.81 40.32
C LEU A 10 -0.21 16.85 40.41
N ARG A 11 1.03 16.42 40.68
CA ARG A 11 2.20 17.30 40.73
C ARG A 11 2.39 18.09 39.44
N ARG A 12 2.19 17.44 38.28
CA ARG A 12 2.31 18.09 36.97
C ARG A 12 1.20 19.13 36.73
N ARG A 13 0.01 18.95 37.28
CA ARG A 13 -1.08 19.95 37.19
C ARG A 13 -0.79 21.16 38.06
N GLU A 14 -0.31 20.94 39.28
CA GLU A 14 0.10 22.00 40.19
C GLU A 14 1.26 22.83 39.64
N GLN A 15 2.25 22.19 39.02
CA GLN A 15 3.29 22.91 38.28
C GLN A 15 2.72 23.80 37.18
N ARG A 16 1.70 23.32 36.44
CA ARG A 16 1.06 24.10 35.37
C ARG A 16 0.17 25.24 35.88
N SER A 17 -0.42 25.14 37.07
CA SER A 17 -1.20 26.24 37.65
C SER A 17 -0.29 27.36 38.17
N ASN A 18 0.95 27.02 38.52
CA ASN A 18 1.94 27.97 39.01
C ASN A 18 2.85 28.52 37.89
N GLU A 19 2.66 28.08 36.64
CA GLU A 19 3.41 28.60 35.48
C GLU A 19 3.09 30.09 35.27
N SER A 20 4.14 30.88 35.03
CA SER A 20 3.98 32.26 34.56
C SER A 20 3.43 32.29 33.12
N LEU A 21 2.99 33.47 32.67
CA LEU A 21 2.55 33.66 31.29
C LEU A 21 3.65 33.34 30.28
N ASP A 22 4.89 33.76 30.55
CA ASP A 22 6.02 33.50 29.65
C ASP A 22 6.32 32.00 29.54
N GLU A 23 6.40 31.28 30.66
CA GLU A 23 6.57 29.83 30.67
C GLU A 23 5.43 29.10 29.94
N THR A 24 4.20 29.57 30.12
CA THR A 24 3.03 29.05 29.41
C THR A 24 3.18 29.22 27.89
N LEU A 25 3.63 30.40 27.45
CA LEU A 25 3.86 30.72 26.04
C LEU A 25 5.03 29.91 25.46
N GLN A 26 6.15 29.80 26.16
CA GLN A 26 7.29 28.97 25.76
C GLN A 26 6.88 27.50 25.61
N ARG A 27 6.16 26.95 26.59
CA ARG A 27 5.66 25.58 26.55
C ARG A 27 4.68 25.36 25.39
N ARG A 28 3.78 26.32 25.13
CA ARG A 28 2.88 26.27 23.96
C ARG A 28 3.67 26.33 22.65
N SER A 29 4.65 27.21 22.55
CA SER A 29 5.53 27.37 21.38
C SER A 29 6.30 26.08 21.08
N ALA A 30 6.88 25.44 22.09
CA ALA A 30 7.56 24.16 21.95
C ALA A 30 6.63 23.06 21.41
N ARG A 31 5.42 22.94 21.97
CA ARG A 31 4.41 21.98 21.46
C ARG A 31 4.03 22.28 20.02
N ASN A 32 3.81 23.55 19.68
CA ASN A 32 3.43 23.97 18.33
C ASN A 32 4.54 23.68 17.31
N LYS A 33 5.81 23.86 17.69
CA LYS A 33 6.95 23.48 16.83
C LYS A 33 6.93 21.97 16.56
N VAL A 34 6.82 21.15 17.60
CA VAL A 34 6.76 19.68 17.45
C VAL A 34 5.56 19.26 16.60
N ASP A 35 4.38 19.81 16.85
CA ASP A 35 3.17 19.49 16.07
C ASP A 35 3.33 19.87 14.59
N ARG A 36 3.90 21.04 14.31
CA ARG A 36 4.22 21.47 12.93
C ARG A 36 5.15 20.47 12.24
N PHE A 37 6.20 20.01 12.91
CA PHE A 37 7.11 19.01 12.35
C PHE A 37 6.42 17.67 12.09
N MET A 38 5.59 17.19 13.01
CA MET A 38 4.86 15.93 12.86
C MET A 38 3.86 16.00 11.70
N ARG A 39 3.15 17.12 11.54
CA ARG A 39 2.26 17.35 10.39
C ARG A 39 3.04 17.36 9.08
N ALA A 40 4.17 18.06 9.02
CA ALA A 40 5.00 18.12 7.82
C ALA A 40 5.50 16.73 7.41
N ARG A 41 5.98 15.93 8.38
CA ARG A 41 6.38 14.54 8.13
C ARG A 41 5.20 13.71 7.60
N LYS A 42 4.05 13.76 8.28
CA LYS A 42 2.83 13.04 7.86
C LYS A 42 2.38 13.42 6.44
N CYS A 43 2.50 14.70 6.07
CA CYS A 43 2.21 15.16 4.70
C CYS A 43 3.22 14.63 3.68
N SER A 44 4.52 14.62 4.03
CA SER A 44 5.58 14.07 3.18
C SER A 44 5.38 12.57 2.95
N ASP A 45 5.07 11.82 4.01
CA ASP A 45 4.85 10.37 3.94
C ASP A 45 3.63 10.05 3.05
N GLN A 46 2.53 10.80 3.22
CA GLN A 46 1.35 10.68 2.35
C GLN A 46 1.68 11.00 0.88
N LEU A 47 2.48 12.04 0.61
CA LEU A 47 2.88 12.38 -0.74
C LEU A 47 3.76 11.29 -1.36
N SER A 48 4.71 10.75 -0.59
CA SER A 48 5.55 9.63 -1.00
C SER A 48 4.70 8.42 -1.36
N GLN A 49 3.75 8.05 -0.50
CA GLN A 49 2.84 6.94 -0.73
C GLN A 49 1.94 7.15 -1.96
N ARG A 50 1.47 8.37 -2.21
CA ARG A 50 0.74 8.68 -3.44
C ARG A 50 1.60 8.51 -4.69
N ARG A 51 2.88 8.88 -4.63
CA ARG A 51 3.83 8.68 -5.75
C ARG A 51 4.09 7.20 -6.00
N THR A 52 4.30 6.40 -4.96
CA THR A 52 4.49 4.95 -5.12
C THR A 52 3.26 4.29 -5.69
N ASN A 53 2.05 4.66 -5.24
CA ASN A 53 0.81 4.10 -5.75
C ASN A 53 0.58 4.48 -7.22
N ARG A 54 0.91 5.72 -7.61
CA ARG A 54 0.85 6.15 -9.02
C ARG A 54 1.82 5.35 -9.88
N VAL A 55 3.06 5.16 -9.43
CA VAL A 55 4.06 4.35 -10.15
C VAL A 55 3.60 2.89 -10.23
N HIS A 56 3.05 2.34 -9.16
CA HIS A 56 2.54 0.97 -9.15
C HIS A 56 1.37 0.79 -10.13
N SER A 57 0.39 1.70 -10.12
CA SER A 57 -0.70 1.68 -11.11
C SER A 57 -0.20 1.86 -12.54
N GLN A 58 0.88 2.63 -12.74
CA GLN A 58 1.46 2.80 -14.06
C GLN A 58 2.21 1.55 -14.52
N ILE A 59 2.93 0.86 -13.61
CA ILE A 59 3.53 -0.45 -13.88
C ILE A 59 2.45 -1.49 -14.18
N GLU A 60 1.31 -1.49 -13.48
CA GLU A 60 0.19 -2.39 -13.77
C GLU A 60 -0.42 -2.14 -15.16
N VAL A 61 -0.46 -0.87 -15.61
CA VAL A 61 -0.93 -0.50 -16.96
C VAL A 61 0.14 -0.78 -18.03
N ASP A 62 1.43 -0.64 -17.69
CA ASP A 62 2.57 -0.94 -18.56
C ASP A 62 2.97 -2.44 -18.54
N VAL A 63 2.26 -3.31 -17.80
CA VAL A 63 2.28 -4.75 -18.09
C VAL A 63 1.69 -4.87 -19.49
N SER A 64 2.61 -4.95 -20.46
CA SER A 64 2.31 -5.11 -21.89
C SER A 64 1.09 -5.98 -22.03
N GLU A 65 0.05 -5.48 -22.71
CA GLU A 65 -0.90 -6.35 -23.38
C GLU A 65 -0.05 -7.43 -24.03
N HIS A 66 -0.07 -8.62 -23.43
CA HIS A 66 0.61 -9.75 -24.02
C HIS A 66 -0.09 -9.85 -25.35
N SER A 67 0.64 -9.71 -26.44
CA SER A 67 0.07 -9.87 -27.77
C SER A 67 -0.24 -11.35 -27.90
N CYS A 68 -1.31 -11.81 -27.25
CA CYS A 68 -1.75 -13.17 -27.33
C CYS A 68 -2.04 -13.37 -28.81
N GLY A 69 -1.27 -14.22 -29.48
CA GLY A 69 -1.32 -14.38 -30.94
C GLY A 69 -2.72 -14.74 -31.41
N ASN A 70 -2.95 -14.84 -32.72
CA ASN A 70 -4.27 -15.26 -33.18
C ASN A 70 -4.58 -16.70 -32.75
N MET A 71 -5.74 -16.87 -32.10
CA MET A 71 -6.38 -18.16 -31.87
C MET A 71 -6.57 -18.87 -33.21
N SER A 72 -5.77 -19.89 -33.47
CA SER A 72 -5.71 -20.51 -34.81
C SER A 72 -6.17 -21.97 -34.84
N GLU A 73 -6.30 -22.63 -33.68
CA GLU A 73 -6.65 -24.05 -33.62
C GLU A 73 -7.82 -24.32 -32.69
N VAL A 74 -8.71 -25.22 -33.13
CA VAL A 74 -9.88 -25.68 -32.39
C VAL A 74 -9.53 -26.99 -31.69
N CYS A 75 -9.71 -27.05 -30.37
CA CYS A 75 -9.56 -28.27 -29.59
C CYS A 75 -10.66 -29.27 -29.97
N GLU A 76 -10.28 -30.44 -30.49
CA GLU A 76 -11.23 -31.47 -30.93
C GLU A 76 -12.14 -32.01 -29.80
N PHE A 77 -11.68 -31.97 -28.54
CA PHE A 77 -12.45 -32.45 -27.39
C PHE A 77 -13.53 -31.48 -26.90
N TYR A 78 -13.26 -30.18 -26.94
CA TYR A 78 -14.15 -29.15 -26.36
C TYR A 78 -14.70 -28.17 -27.40
N GLY A 79 -14.28 -28.27 -28.67
CA GLY A 79 -14.64 -27.32 -29.73
C GLY A 79 -14.12 -25.90 -29.49
N ALA A 80 -13.20 -25.70 -28.54
CA ALA A 80 -12.74 -24.39 -28.11
C ALA A 80 -11.42 -23.99 -28.77
N LEU A 81 -11.30 -22.72 -29.15
CA LEU A 81 -10.08 -22.17 -29.73
C LEU A 81 -8.96 -22.01 -28.67
N TYR A 82 -7.72 -22.36 -29.03
CA TYR A 82 -6.53 -22.18 -28.16
C TYR A 82 -5.33 -21.55 -28.89
N TRP A 83 -4.36 -21.05 -28.10
CA TRP A 83 -3.11 -20.44 -28.60
C TRP A 83 -2.01 -21.49 -28.82
N LYS A 84 -1.67 -21.76 -30.09
CA LYS A 84 -0.71 -22.82 -30.46
C LYS A 84 0.73 -22.61 -29.95
N ASN A 85 1.16 -21.36 -29.70
CA ASN A 85 2.56 -21.02 -29.47
C ASN A 85 2.86 -20.37 -28.11
N GLU A 86 1.89 -20.34 -27.19
CA GLU A 86 2.10 -19.72 -25.88
C GLU A 86 2.45 -20.80 -24.85
N VAL A 87 3.76 -21.00 -24.68
CA VAL A 87 4.29 -21.81 -23.59
C VAL A 87 4.35 -20.93 -22.34
N ASN A 88 3.76 -21.38 -21.24
CA ASN A 88 3.88 -20.63 -19.99
C ASN A 88 5.34 -20.60 -19.49
N SER A 89 5.63 -19.80 -18.46
CA SER A 89 6.97 -19.69 -17.84
C SER A 89 7.55 -21.00 -17.29
N SER A 90 6.80 -22.11 -17.32
CA SER A 90 7.27 -23.44 -16.98
C SER A 90 7.56 -24.33 -18.20
N GLU A 91 7.49 -23.78 -19.41
CA GLU A 91 7.72 -24.43 -20.71
C GLU A 91 6.87 -25.68 -20.98
N LYS A 92 5.74 -25.84 -20.27
CA LYS A 92 5.05 -27.14 -20.18
C LYS A 92 3.58 -27.17 -20.59
N TYR A 93 2.91 -26.03 -20.83
CA TYR A 93 1.45 -26.04 -21.02
C TYR A 93 0.90 -24.93 -21.92
N THR A 94 -0.16 -25.25 -22.66
CA THR A 94 -1.01 -24.36 -23.46
C THR A 94 -2.20 -23.87 -22.61
N LYS A 95 -2.40 -22.55 -22.46
CA LYS A 95 -3.56 -22.00 -21.73
C LYS A 95 -4.78 -21.91 -22.64
N CYS A 96 -5.91 -22.50 -22.23
CA CYS A 96 -7.21 -22.30 -22.86
C CYS A 96 -7.92 -21.09 -22.22
N PRO A 97 -8.51 -20.15 -22.99
CA PRO A 97 -9.03 -18.89 -22.44
C PRO A 97 -10.38 -19.00 -21.75
N MET A 98 -11.14 -20.07 -22.00
CA MET A 98 -12.55 -20.08 -21.60
C MET A 98 -12.74 -20.30 -20.10
N MET A 99 -11.76 -20.88 -19.41
CA MET A 99 -11.77 -21.06 -17.96
C MET A 99 -10.32 -21.03 -17.51
N GLY A 100 -9.96 -20.21 -16.52
CA GLY A 100 -8.62 -20.17 -15.91
C GLY A 100 -8.22 -21.45 -15.16
N LYS A 101 -8.53 -22.62 -15.72
CA LYS A 101 -8.20 -23.95 -15.23
C LYS A 101 -7.31 -24.63 -16.27
N PHE A 102 -6.12 -25.00 -15.83
CA PHE A 102 -5.22 -25.87 -16.57
C PHE A 102 -5.90 -27.24 -16.71
N VAL A 103 -6.10 -27.70 -17.95
CA VAL A 103 -6.49 -29.08 -18.21
C VAL A 103 -5.20 -29.88 -18.38
N PHE A 104 -5.01 -30.88 -17.52
CA PHE A 104 -3.92 -31.84 -17.63
C PHE A 104 -4.22 -32.80 -18.78
N GLN A 105 -3.21 -33.11 -19.60
CA GLN A 105 -3.28 -34.22 -20.54
C GLN A 105 -2.24 -35.27 -20.10
N ILE A 106 -2.70 -36.51 -19.91
CA ILE A 106 -1.87 -37.72 -19.86
C ILE A 106 -1.49 -38.07 -21.30
#